data_AF-A0A959K3Q7-F1
#
_entry.id   AF-A0A959K3Q7-F1
#
_cell.length_a   1.000
_cell.length_b   1.000
_cell.length_c   1.000
_cell.angle_alpha   90.00
_cell.angle_beta   90.00
_cell.angle_gamma   90.00
#
_symmetry.space_group_name_H-M   'P 1'
#
loop_
_entity.id
_entity.type
_entity.pdbx_description
1 polymer ?
#
loop_
_entity_poly.entity_id
_entity_poly.type
_entity_poly.pdbx_seq_one_letter_code
_entity_poly.pdbx_strand_id
1 'polypeptide(L)'
;MCHTISSFNYSNSPYLDRIDIDLATFASASIGQAILNTYDADVAVLITAQNYYPFAGAAYIGGKFAIVSAPYAGPGRWTFAHEVGHLFKARHQLTGIGQDPNPDCGHGYLFASGDEGITVMYNSSLTDNTVRAPRFSNPNITFNGYTIGTGNENSATRIATAICNLGSITSDPIMEIRNNDAIQEVSISPNPADQELLIEFHKGFQPKYLVIHDLNGRIIHEQTISTARKLLVPIQNWPGGLYTLNLVDQQLNKTIKIVKL
;
A
#
# COMPACT_ATOMS: atom_id res chain seq x y z
N MET A 1 4.24 -0.53 -2.20
CA MET A 1 3.54 0.59 -2.88
C MET A 1 2.23 0.83 -2.15
N CYS A 2 1.79 2.08 -1.94
CA CYS A 2 0.52 2.39 -1.25
C CYS A 2 -0.50 2.86 -2.29
N HIS A 3 -1.70 2.29 -2.28
CA HIS A 3 -2.75 2.60 -3.24
C HIS A 3 -4.05 2.97 -2.54
N THR A 4 -4.74 3.96 -3.10
CA THR A 4 -6.09 4.33 -2.66
C THR A 4 -7.10 3.46 -3.39
N ILE A 5 -7.91 2.71 -2.64
CA ILE A 5 -9.10 2.07 -3.19
C ILE A 5 -10.24 3.09 -3.22
N SER A 6 -10.88 3.25 -4.39
CA SER A 6 -11.93 4.25 -4.58
C SER A 6 -13.20 3.96 -3.78
N SER A 7 -13.45 2.69 -3.47
CA SER A 7 -14.51 2.25 -2.57
C SER A 7 -14.24 0.83 -2.06
N PHE A 8 -14.64 0.57 -0.82
CA PHE A 8 -14.74 -0.76 -0.25
C PHE A 8 -16.10 -0.85 0.44
N ASN A 9 -16.84 -1.94 0.16
CA ASN A 9 -18.14 -2.15 0.79
C ASN A 9 -17.94 -2.82 2.13
N TYR A 10 -17.76 -2.01 3.17
CA TYR A 10 -17.75 -2.47 4.56
C TYR A 10 -19.08 -3.15 4.92
N SER A 11 -19.01 -4.16 5.78
CA SER A 11 -20.18 -4.81 6.33
C SER A 11 -20.91 -3.84 7.26
N ASN A 12 -22.05 -3.33 6.81
CA ASN A 12 -22.88 -2.45 7.63
C ASN A 12 -23.68 -3.30 8.62
N SER A 13 -23.14 -3.52 9.82
CA SER A 13 -23.91 -4.10 10.93
C SER A 13 -24.29 -3.00 11.93
N PRO A 14 -25.58 -2.88 12.32
CA PRO A 14 -26.05 -1.79 13.18
C PRO A 14 -25.53 -1.84 14.63
N TYR A 15 -24.74 -2.86 15.03
CA TYR A 15 -24.34 -3.03 16.42
C TYR A 15 -22.84 -3.20 16.66
N LEU A 16 -22.05 -3.70 15.71
CA LEU A 16 -20.58 -3.81 15.79
C LEU A 16 -20.04 -3.99 14.37
N ASP A 17 -19.12 -3.14 13.91
CA ASP A 17 -18.44 -3.38 12.64
C ASP A 17 -17.63 -4.67 12.76
N ARG A 18 -17.92 -5.63 11.88
CA ARG A 18 -17.37 -6.99 11.94
C ARG A 18 -16.09 -7.06 11.12
N ILE A 19 -14.98 -6.69 11.75
CA ILE A 19 -13.65 -6.71 11.10
C ILE A 19 -13.30 -8.07 10.48
N ASP A 20 -13.82 -9.16 11.05
CA ASP A 20 -13.66 -10.51 10.54
C ASP A 20 -14.42 -10.73 9.22
N ILE A 21 -15.63 -10.20 9.09
CA ILE A 21 -16.42 -10.25 7.86
C ILE A 21 -15.80 -9.35 6.79
N ASP A 22 -15.33 -8.16 7.17
CA ASP A 22 -14.66 -7.25 6.25
C ASP A 22 -13.33 -7.81 5.78
N LEU A 23 -12.57 -8.48 6.65
CA LEU A 23 -11.35 -9.18 6.27
C LEU A 23 -11.66 -10.33 5.31
N ALA A 24 -12.68 -11.14 5.60
CA ALA A 24 -13.12 -12.19 4.68
C ALA A 24 -13.57 -11.61 3.34
N THR A 25 -14.27 -10.48 3.35
CA THR A 25 -14.67 -9.76 2.13
C THR A 25 -13.46 -9.22 1.39
N PHE A 26 -12.49 -8.62 2.07
CA PHE A 26 -11.27 -8.12 1.44
C PHE A 26 -10.45 -9.26 0.81
N ALA A 27 -10.37 -10.40 1.48
CA ALA A 27 -9.66 -11.59 1.00
C ALA A 27 -10.37 -12.31 -0.16
N SER A 28 -11.71 -12.31 -0.18
CA SER A 28 -12.50 -13.03 -1.20
C SER A 28 -13.01 -12.15 -2.35
N ALA A 29 -13.10 -10.83 -2.14
CA ALA A 29 -13.57 -9.90 -3.16
C ALA A 29 -12.53 -9.73 -4.27
N SER A 30 -13.04 -9.39 -5.45
CA SER A 30 -12.21 -9.01 -6.59
C SER A 30 -11.24 -7.88 -6.25
N ILE A 31 -11.55 -6.99 -5.30
CA ILE A 31 -10.70 -5.84 -4.95
C ILE A 31 -9.38 -6.28 -4.34
N GLY A 32 -9.38 -7.07 -3.26
CA GLY A 32 -8.13 -7.48 -2.60
C GLY A 32 -7.29 -8.36 -3.52
N GLN A 33 -7.93 -9.34 -4.17
CA GLN A 33 -7.23 -10.21 -5.11
C GLN A 33 -6.73 -9.46 -6.35
N ALA A 34 -7.49 -8.49 -6.89
CA ALA A 34 -7.04 -7.66 -8.01
C ALA A 34 -5.87 -6.77 -7.61
N ILE A 35 -5.82 -6.25 -6.38
CA ILE A 35 -4.66 -5.48 -5.92
C ILE A 35 -3.41 -6.36 -5.88
N LEU A 36 -3.49 -7.57 -5.33
CA LEU A 36 -2.36 -8.50 -5.37
C LEU A 36 -1.90 -8.75 -6.81
N ASN A 37 -2.83 -9.10 -7.71
CA ASN A 37 -2.51 -9.46 -9.09
C ASN A 37 -2.02 -8.25 -9.92
N THR A 38 -2.58 -7.06 -9.70
CA THR A 38 -2.22 -5.85 -10.46
C THR A 38 -0.81 -5.40 -10.16
N TYR A 39 -0.36 -5.58 -8.92
CA TYR A 39 0.94 -5.10 -8.45
C TYR A 39 1.94 -6.22 -8.19
N ASP A 40 1.60 -7.46 -8.58
CA ASP A 40 2.39 -8.66 -8.31
C ASP A 40 2.86 -8.73 -6.84
N ALA A 41 1.92 -8.44 -5.93
CA ALA A 41 2.19 -8.34 -4.51
C ALA A 41 1.93 -9.66 -3.78
N ASP A 42 2.76 -9.97 -2.80
CA ASP A 42 2.60 -11.17 -1.96
C ASP A 42 1.49 -11.02 -0.90
N VAL A 43 1.32 -9.80 -0.40
CA VAL A 43 0.38 -9.45 0.68
C VAL A 43 -0.26 -8.09 0.43
N ALA A 44 -1.47 -7.90 0.97
CA ALA A 44 -2.22 -6.65 0.93
C ALA A 44 -2.77 -6.29 2.31
N VAL A 45 -2.57 -5.03 2.72
CA VAL A 45 -3.07 -4.50 3.98
C VAL A 45 -4.00 -3.33 3.69
N LEU A 46 -5.25 -3.46 4.10
CA LEU A 46 -6.23 -2.37 4.03
C LEU A 46 -6.09 -1.49 5.28
N ILE A 47 -5.65 -0.25 5.09
CA ILE A 47 -5.65 0.76 6.15
C ILE A 47 -6.94 1.57 6.02
N THR A 48 -7.75 1.64 7.09
CA THR A 48 -9.09 2.23 7.04
C THR A 48 -9.41 3.13 8.23
N ALA A 49 -10.27 4.12 8.00
CA ALA A 49 -10.84 4.95 9.06
C ALA A 49 -12.06 4.29 9.74
N GLN A 50 -12.47 3.09 9.31
CA GLN A 50 -13.57 2.35 9.93
C GLN A 50 -13.28 2.05 11.41
N ASN A 51 -14.31 2.13 12.24
CA ASN A 51 -14.21 1.95 13.68
C ASN A 51 -14.61 0.53 14.11
N TYR A 52 -13.63 -0.37 14.17
CA TYR A 52 -13.84 -1.78 14.52
C TYR A 52 -13.84 -2.08 16.02
N TYR A 53 -14.21 -1.13 16.88
CA TYR A 53 -14.11 -1.30 18.33
C TYR A 53 -14.71 -2.65 18.83
N PRO A 54 -13.97 -3.44 19.64
CA PRO A 54 -12.70 -3.11 20.31
C PRO A 54 -11.42 -3.44 19.51
N PHE A 55 -11.54 -3.92 18.27
CA PHE A 55 -10.42 -4.34 17.44
C PHE A 55 -9.75 -3.14 16.76
N ALA A 56 -8.43 -3.21 16.63
CA ALA A 56 -7.63 -2.23 15.90
C ALA A 56 -7.13 -2.76 14.55
N GLY A 57 -7.21 -4.08 14.34
CA GLY A 57 -6.75 -4.76 13.16
C GLY A 57 -7.15 -6.24 13.19
N ALA A 58 -7.03 -6.89 12.04
CA ALA A 58 -7.23 -8.33 11.90
C ALA A 58 -6.45 -8.85 10.70
N ALA A 59 -5.94 -10.07 10.83
CA ALA A 59 -5.26 -10.80 9.77
C ALA A 59 -5.46 -12.31 9.95
N TYR A 60 -5.39 -13.06 8.86
CA TYR A 60 -5.27 -14.51 8.93
C TYR A 60 -3.80 -14.92 9.11
N ILE A 61 -3.54 -15.80 10.08
CA ILE A 61 -2.18 -16.30 10.33
C ILE A 61 -1.69 -17.09 9.10
N GLY A 62 -0.61 -16.64 8.47
CA GLY A 62 -0.09 -17.22 7.22
C GLY A 62 -0.92 -16.89 5.98
N GLY A 63 -1.89 -15.97 6.08
CA GLY A 63 -2.69 -15.48 4.96
C GLY A 63 -2.00 -14.35 4.19
N LYS A 64 -2.73 -13.76 3.23
CA LYS A 64 -2.24 -12.66 2.38
C LYS A 64 -2.85 -11.30 2.70
N PHE A 65 -3.90 -11.26 3.51
CA PHE A 65 -4.74 -10.08 3.71
C PHE A 65 -4.83 -9.70 5.17
N ALA A 66 -4.76 -8.40 5.42
CA ALA A 66 -4.97 -7.80 6.73
C ALA A 66 -5.80 -6.51 6.62
N ILE A 67 -6.47 -6.15 7.70
CA ILE A 67 -7.13 -4.86 7.90
C ILE A 67 -6.52 -4.18 9.13
N VAL A 68 -6.28 -2.88 9.04
CA VAL A 68 -5.73 -2.05 10.12
C VAL A 68 -6.52 -0.75 10.21
N SER A 69 -7.01 -0.42 11.40
CA SER A 69 -7.58 0.90 11.68
C SER A 69 -6.48 1.95 11.75
N ALA A 70 -6.61 2.99 10.92
CA ALA A 70 -5.60 4.04 10.73
C ALA A 70 -5.14 4.71 12.05
N PRO A 71 -6.01 5.02 13.03
CA PRO A 71 -5.59 5.64 14.29
C PRO A 71 -4.60 4.80 15.11
N TYR A 72 -4.58 3.48 14.91
CA TYR A 72 -3.77 2.53 15.68
C TYR A 72 -2.62 1.91 14.88
N ALA A 73 -2.47 2.26 13.60
CA ALA A 73 -1.50 1.65 12.70
C ALA A 73 -0.04 1.83 13.18
N GLY A 74 0.27 3.00 13.72
CA GLY A 74 1.62 3.45 14.04
C GLY A 74 1.98 3.43 15.55
N PRO A 75 2.82 4.38 16.02
CA PRO A 75 3.32 4.42 17.38
C PRO A 75 2.24 4.29 18.45
N GLY A 76 2.54 3.52 19.51
CA GLY A 76 1.63 3.23 20.62
C GLY A 76 1.12 1.80 20.57
N ARG A 77 0.33 1.43 19.54
CA ARG A 77 -0.18 0.07 19.35
C ARG A 77 0.60 -0.75 18.32
N TRP A 78 1.22 -0.12 17.33
CA TRP A 78 1.95 -0.77 16.25
C TRP A 78 1.11 -1.82 15.50
N THR A 79 -0.19 -1.57 15.35
CA THR A 79 -1.12 -2.56 14.82
C THR A 79 -0.77 -2.97 13.38
N PHE A 80 -0.24 -2.06 12.55
CA PHE A 80 0.19 -2.45 11.22
C PHE A 80 1.27 -3.55 11.25
N ALA A 81 2.29 -3.39 12.10
CA ALA A 81 3.33 -4.38 12.26
C ALA A 81 2.81 -5.68 12.89
N HIS A 82 1.85 -5.59 13.82
CA HIS A 82 1.20 -6.74 14.43
C HIS A 82 0.45 -7.60 13.39
N GLU A 83 -0.41 -6.98 12.59
CA GLU A 83 -1.18 -7.71 11.58
C GLU A 83 -0.30 -8.27 10.48
N VAL A 84 0.72 -7.52 10.05
CA VAL A 84 1.74 -8.03 9.11
C VAL A 84 2.47 -9.23 9.71
N GLY A 85 2.80 -9.20 11.01
CA GLY A 85 3.38 -10.34 11.72
C GLY A 85 2.55 -11.61 11.60
N HIS A 86 1.22 -11.51 11.73
CA HIS A 86 0.32 -12.64 11.52
C HIS A 86 0.39 -13.21 10.09
N LEU A 87 0.48 -12.37 9.05
CA LEU A 87 0.67 -12.84 7.67
C LEU A 87 1.93 -13.71 7.52
N PHE A 88 2.96 -13.42 8.32
CA PHE A 88 4.21 -14.20 8.40
C PHE A 88 4.23 -15.21 9.55
N LYS A 89 3.06 -15.71 9.95
CA LYS A 89 2.84 -16.77 10.94
C LYS A 89 3.26 -16.45 12.37
N ALA A 90 3.56 -15.19 12.68
CA ALA A 90 3.69 -14.81 14.09
C ALA A 90 2.32 -14.90 14.78
N ARG A 91 2.34 -15.17 16.09
CA ARG A 91 1.17 -15.44 16.91
C ARG A 91 1.20 -14.57 18.16
N HIS A 92 0.07 -14.47 18.84
CA HIS A 92 0.01 -13.82 20.15
C HIS A 92 0.88 -14.55 21.17
N GLN A 93 1.04 -14.01 22.36
CA GLN A 93 1.84 -14.61 23.43
C GLN A 93 1.36 -16.02 23.83
N LEU A 94 2.26 -16.85 24.35
CA LEU A 94 1.94 -18.21 24.81
C LEU A 94 1.12 -18.24 26.10
N THR A 95 1.29 -17.23 26.95
CA THR A 95 0.70 -17.20 28.30
C THR A 95 0.01 -15.87 28.60
N GLY A 96 -1.07 -15.88 29.37
CA GLY A 96 -1.75 -14.67 29.85
C GLY A 96 -3.08 -14.40 29.13
N ILE A 97 -3.57 -13.16 29.22
CA ILE A 97 -4.87 -12.77 28.63
C ILE A 97 -4.75 -12.71 27.11
N GLY A 98 -5.62 -13.43 26.40
CA GLY A 98 -5.60 -13.48 24.93
C GLY A 98 -4.45 -14.32 24.36
N GLN A 99 -3.97 -15.29 25.14
CA GLN A 99 -2.90 -16.22 24.76
C GLN A 99 -3.27 -17.13 23.59
N ASP A 100 -2.25 -17.55 22.85
CA ASP A 100 -2.30 -18.56 21.80
C ASP A 100 -1.38 -19.72 22.20
N PRO A 101 -1.91 -20.85 22.71
CA PRO A 101 -1.12 -21.95 23.26
C PRO A 101 -0.47 -22.84 22.19
N ASN A 102 -0.39 -22.39 20.93
CA ASN A 102 0.32 -23.11 19.90
C ASN A 102 1.81 -23.28 20.28
N PRO A 103 2.41 -24.47 20.16
CA PRO A 103 3.78 -24.72 20.60
C PRO A 103 4.86 -24.18 19.64
N ASP A 104 4.46 -23.44 18.61
CA ASP A 104 5.38 -22.76 17.69
C ASP A 104 6.28 -21.75 18.43
N CYS A 105 7.39 -21.33 17.82
CA CYS A 105 8.27 -20.33 18.40
C CYS A 105 7.83 -18.88 18.08
N GLY A 106 6.80 -18.68 17.24
CA GLY A 106 6.44 -17.39 16.66
C GLY A 106 5.69 -16.40 17.56
N HIS A 107 5.84 -16.45 18.89
CA HIS A 107 4.94 -15.77 19.82
C HIS A 107 5.43 -14.42 20.33
N GLY A 108 4.48 -13.52 20.62
CA GLY A 108 4.75 -12.30 21.39
C GLY A 108 5.29 -12.61 22.79
N TYR A 109 6.13 -11.71 23.29
CA TYR A 109 6.82 -11.83 24.57
C TYR A 109 6.52 -10.66 25.52
N LEU A 110 6.39 -11.00 26.81
CA LEU A 110 6.37 -10.10 27.96
C LEU A 110 7.77 -10.07 28.60
N PHE A 111 8.37 -8.90 28.72
CA PHE A 111 9.67 -8.69 29.36
C PHE A 111 9.55 -7.74 30.55
N ALA A 112 10.37 -7.93 31.57
CA ALA A 112 10.37 -7.06 32.74
C ALA A 112 10.98 -5.70 32.37
N SER A 113 10.20 -4.62 32.28
CA SER A 113 10.73 -3.27 32.01
C SER A 113 10.01 -2.23 32.87
N GLY A 114 10.37 -2.11 34.14
CA GLY A 114 9.69 -1.23 35.09
C GLY A 114 8.23 -1.65 35.30
N ASP A 115 7.34 -1.09 34.48
CA ASP A 115 5.87 -1.34 34.47
C ASP A 115 5.45 -2.47 33.51
N GLU A 116 6.33 -3.46 33.31
CA GLU A 116 6.18 -4.54 32.32
C GLU A 116 6.20 -4.04 30.85
N GLY A 117 7.03 -4.68 30.03
CA GLY A 117 7.19 -4.35 28.62
C GLY A 117 6.71 -5.49 27.74
N ILE A 118 6.11 -5.16 26.60
CA ILE A 118 5.59 -6.15 25.65
C ILE A 118 6.14 -5.91 24.25
N THR A 119 6.33 -7.00 23.51
CA THR A 119 6.71 -6.96 22.09
C THR A 119 5.48 -6.76 21.21
N VAL A 120 5.70 -6.44 19.93
CA VAL A 120 4.60 -6.05 19.02
C VAL A 120 3.50 -7.10 18.89
N MET A 121 3.82 -8.39 18.98
CA MET A 121 2.85 -9.48 18.84
C MET A 121 2.06 -9.78 20.12
N TYR A 122 2.37 -9.13 21.24
CA TYR A 122 1.59 -9.31 22.46
C TYR A 122 0.20 -8.67 22.30
N ASN A 123 -0.85 -9.43 22.57
CA ASN A 123 -2.24 -9.11 22.21
C ASN A 123 -2.75 -7.82 22.86
N SER A 124 -2.50 -7.64 24.16
CA SER A 124 -3.04 -6.51 24.92
C SER A 124 -1.99 -5.85 25.82
N SER A 125 -2.14 -4.55 26.05
CA SER A 125 -1.43 -3.89 27.15
C SER A 125 -1.93 -4.44 28.49
N LEU A 126 -1.06 -4.52 29.48
CA LEU A 126 -1.39 -5.02 30.82
C LEU A 126 -1.86 -3.89 31.74
N THR A 127 -1.30 -2.69 31.56
CA THR A 127 -1.62 -1.46 32.26
C THR A 127 -1.57 -0.27 31.29
N ASP A 128 -2.01 0.91 31.74
CA ASP A 128 -1.91 2.15 30.96
C ASP A 128 -0.46 2.59 30.72
N ASN A 129 0.49 2.11 31.53
CA ASN A 129 1.91 2.42 31.44
C ASN A 129 2.73 1.34 30.70
N THR A 130 2.10 0.25 30.22
CA THR A 130 2.82 -0.83 29.55
C THR A 130 3.64 -0.30 28.38
N VAL A 131 4.94 -0.58 28.38
CA VAL A 131 5.84 -0.18 27.31
C VAL A 131 5.77 -1.19 26.17
N ARG A 132 5.27 -0.77 25.00
CA ARG A 132 5.31 -1.61 23.80
C ARG A 132 6.57 -1.37 22.99
N ALA A 133 7.48 -2.34 22.99
CA ALA A 133 8.66 -2.31 22.14
C ALA A 133 8.25 -2.36 20.66
N PRO A 134 8.78 -1.48 19.79
CA PRO A 134 8.53 -1.49 18.34
C PRO A 134 9.32 -2.62 17.66
N ARG A 135 9.30 -3.83 18.23
CA ARG A 135 10.08 -4.98 17.82
C ARG A 135 9.29 -6.26 17.99
N PHE A 136 9.50 -7.20 17.06
CA PHE A 136 9.15 -8.60 17.23
C PHE A 136 10.01 -9.24 18.31
N SER A 137 9.47 -10.23 19.01
CA SER A 137 10.20 -10.96 20.03
C SER A 137 11.42 -11.66 19.44
N ASN A 138 12.55 -11.58 20.15
CA ASN A 138 13.83 -12.13 19.72
C ASN A 138 14.77 -12.30 20.95
N PRO A 139 15.19 -13.53 21.29
CA PRO A 139 16.07 -13.79 22.43
C PRO A 139 17.49 -13.22 22.27
N ASN A 140 17.90 -12.85 21.05
CA ASN A 140 19.23 -12.31 20.77
C ASN A 140 19.29 -10.78 20.78
N ILE A 141 18.17 -10.11 21.08
CA ILE A 141 18.08 -8.63 21.09
C ILE A 141 17.58 -8.17 22.45
N THR A 142 18.11 -7.03 22.89
CA THR A 142 17.63 -6.34 24.09
C THR A 142 16.90 -5.04 23.74
N PHE A 143 15.96 -4.64 24.60
CA PHE A 143 15.28 -3.35 24.57
C PHE A 143 15.29 -2.78 25.99
N ASN A 144 15.78 -1.55 26.17
CA ASN A 144 15.99 -0.93 27.48
C ASN A 144 16.79 -1.81 28.48
N GLY A 145 17.75 -2.59 27.96
CA GLY A 145 18.58 -3.50 28.77
C GLY A 145 17.98 -4.89 29.03
N TYR A 146 16.75 -5.15 28.62
CA TYR A 146 16.07 -6.43 28.83
C TYR A 146 16.00 -7.24 27.55
N THR A 147 16.30 -8.54 27.63
CA THR A 147 16.07 -9.48 26.52
C THR A 147 14.59 -9.55 26.20
N ILE A 148 14.24 -9.46 24.91
CA ILE A 148 12.84 -9.37 24.46
C ILE A 148 12.35 -10.63 23.74
N GLY A 149 12.74 -11.80 24.23
CA GLY A 149 12.23 -13.08 23.74
C GLY A 149 12.88 -14.27 24.42
N THR A 150 12.37 -15.45 24.09
CA THR A 150 12.94 -16.74 24.51
C THR A 150 13.11 -17.64 23.29
N GLY A 151 13.57 -18.88 23.47
CA GLY A 151 13.60 -19.86 22.36
C GLY A 151 12.20 -20.13 21.77
N ASN A 152 11.16 -20.06 22.60
CA ASN A 152 9.77 -20.35 22.20
C ASN A 152 8.94 -19.07 21.94
N GLU A 153 9.49 -17.89 22.23
CA GLU A 153 8.85 -16.59 22.00
C GLU A 153 9.80 -15.72 21.17
N ASN A 154 9.86 -16.05 19.89
CA ASN A 154 10.80 -15.56 18.88
C ASN A 154 10.08 -15.36 17.53
N SER A 155 9.15 -14.41 17.49
CA SER A 155 8.45 -14.01 16.27
C SER A 155 9.43 -13.57 15.18
N ALA A 156 10.58 -12.99 15.51
CA ALA A 156 11.58 -12.59 14.52
C ALA A 156 12.08 -13.77 13.67
N THR A 157 12.40 -14.90 14.30
CA THR A 157 12.82 -16.11 13.57
C THR A 157 11.69 -16.72 12.78
N ARG A 158 10.46 -16.71 13.32
CA ARG A 158 9.29 -17.22 12.60
C ARG A 158 8.98 -16.41 11.35
N ILE A 159 9.03 -15.08 11.45
CA ILE A 159 8.81 -14.18 10.31
C ILE A 159 9.89 -14.39 9.26
N ALA A 160 11.17 -14.43 9.65
CA ALA A 160 12.28 -14.66 8.72
C ALA A 160 12.14 -16.00 7.97
N THR A 161 11.75 -17.07 8.67
CA THR A 161 11.55 -18.40 8.06
C THR A 161 10.27 -18.48 7.22
N ALA A 162 9.21 -17.77 7.59
CA ALA A 162 8.00 -17.66 6.77
C ALA A 162 8.27 -16.93 5.45
N ILE A 163 9.09 -15.87 5.46
CA ILE A 163 9.53 -15.16 4.26
C ILE A 163 10.30 -16.10 3.32
N CYS A 164 11.20 -16.94 3.84
CA CYS A 164 11.89 -17.94 3.01
C CYS A 164 10.94 -18.95 2.36
N ASN A 165 9.80 -19.26 2.98
CA ASN A 165 8.80 -20.15 2.42
C ASN A 165 7.86 -19.45 1.41
N LEU A 166 7.74 -18.12 1.48
CA LEU A 166 7.06 -17.31 0.47
C LEU A 166 7.93 -17.12 -0.79
N GLY A 167 9.26 -17.19 -0.66
CA GLY A 167 10.21 -17.21 -1.78
C GLY A 167 10.19 -18.46 -2.67
N SER A 168 9.25 -19.39 -2.45
CA SER A 168 8.90 -20.45 -3.42
C SER A 168 7.81 -20.03 -4.41
N ILE A 169 7.37 -18.76 -4.37
CA ILE A 169 6.67 -18.11 -5.48
C ILE A 169 7.67 -17.97 -6.64
N THR A 170 7.21 -18.31 -7.83
CA THR A 170 8.03 -18.69 -8.98
C THR A 170 9.15 -17.70 -9.26
N SER A 171 10.36 -18.22 -9.41
CA SER A 171 11.45 -17.56 -10.13
C SER A 171 11.14 -17.54 -11.62
N ASP A 172 9.95 -17.07 -11.99
CA ASP A 172 9.67 -16.78 -13.37
C ASP A 172 10.53 -15.56 -13.72
N PRO A 173 11.48 -15.67 -14.66
CA PRO A 173 12.21 -14.49 -15.12
C PRO A 173 11.17 -13.47 -15.57
N ILE A 174 11.43 -12.18 -15.32
CA ILE A 174 10.58 -11.08 -15.79
C ILE A 174 10.37 -11.26 -17.30
N MET A 175 9.22 -11.79 -17.69
CA MET A 175 8.89 -12.10 -19.09
C MET A 175 8.30 -10.87 -19.78
N GLU A 176 7.86 -9.87 -19.02
CA GLU A 176 7.25 -8.66 -19.59
C GLU A 176 7.23 -7.49 -18.61
N ILE A 177 7.54 -6.29 -19.09
CA ILE A 177 7.18 -5.02 -18.44
C ILE A 177 5.92 -4.54 -19.16
N ARG A 178 4.75 -4.61 -18.51
CA ARG A 178 3.51 -4.06 -19.05
C ARG A 178 3.26 -2.66 -18.50
N ASN A 179 3.11 -1.69 -19.38
CA ASN A 179 2.56 -0.38 -19.01
C ASN A 179 1.08 -0.56 -18.66
N ASN A 180 0.66 -0.02 -17.52
CA ASN A 180 -0.74 -0.06 -17.10
C ASN A 180 -1.50 1.09 -17.77
N ASP A 181 -2.05 0.82 -18.95
CA ASP A 181 -2.79 1.81 -19.75
C ASP A 181 -4.06 2.32 -19.03
N ALA A 182 -4.52 1.65 -17.97
CA ALA A 182 -5.63 2.12 -17.13
C ALA A 182 -5.24 3.32 -16.22
N ILE A 183 -3.96 3.66 -16.12
CA ILE A 183 -3.43 4.81 -15.37
C ILE A 183 -3.07 5.98 -16.32
N GLN A 184 -3.24 5.80 -17.63
CA GLN A 184 -2.90 6.83 -18.60
C GLN A 184 -3.99 7.92 -18.61
N GLU A 185 -3.79 8.99 -17.83
CA GLU A 185 -4.70 10.14 -17.77
C GLU A 185 -4.80 10.89 -19.10
N VAL A 186 -3.72 10.82 -19.91
CA VAL A 186 -3.59 11.51 -21.19
C VAL A 186 -2.80 10.63 -22.17
N SER A 187 -3.35 10.42 -23.36
CA SER A 187 -2.65 9.80 -24.49
C SER A 187 -2.33 10.83 -25.56
N ILE A 188 -1.18 10.66 -26.23
CA ILE A 188 -0.76 11.49 -27.36
C ILE A 188 -0.46 10.56 -28.53
N SER A 189 -1.06 10.83 -29.68
CA SER A 189 -0.83 10.06 -30.90
C SER A 189 -0.93 10.93 -32.16
N PRO A 190 -0.16 10.61 -33.23
CA PRO A 190 1.05 9.82 -33.18
C PRO A 190 2.15 10.53 -32.36
N ASN A 191 3.17 9.79 -31.90
CA ASN A 191 4.39 10.36 -31.33
C ASN A 191 5.55 9.39 -31.60
N PRO A 192 6.50 9.70 -32.51
CA PRO A 192 6.68 10.97 -33.21
C PRO A 192 5.53 11.37 -34.17
N ALA A 193 5.36 12.66 -34.41
CA ALA A 193 4.32 13.23 -35.29
C ALA A 193 4.91 14.20 -36.32
N ASP A 194 4.18 14.44 -37.41
CA ASP A 194 4.60 15.34 -38.48
C ASP A 194 3.60 16.48 -38.75
N GLN A 195 2.32 16.16 -38.85
CA GLN A 195 1.29 17.16 -39.20
C GLN A 195 0.49 17.62 -37.99
N GLU A 196 0.05 16.68 -37.15
CA GLU A 196 -0.85 16.96 -36.03
C GLU A 196 -0.60 15.99 -34.87
N LEU A 197 -0.99 16.45 -33.68
CA LEU A 197 -1.06 15.63 -32.46
C LEU A 197 -2.50 15.52 -32.02
N LEU A 198 -2.98 14.30 -31.86
CA LEU A 198 -4.18 13.99 -31.14
C LEU A 198 -3.83 13.78 -29.67
N ILE A 199 -4.41 14.63 -28.81
CA ILE A 199 -4.31 14.53 -27.35
C ILE A 199 -5.67 14.06 -26.84
N GLU A 200 -5.73 12.90 -26.21
CA GLU A 200 -6.97 12.38 -25.62
C GLU A 200 -6.88 12.37 -24.10
N PHE A 201 -7.93 12.87 -23.44
CA PHE A 201 -8.04 12.94 -22.00
C PHE A 201 -8.96 11.82 -21.50
N HIS A 202 -8.44 11.02 -20.57
CA HIS A 202 -9.13 9.88 -19.98
C HIS A 202 -9.90 10.28 -18.71
N LYS A 203 -10.74 9.36 -18.21
CA LYS A 203 -11.75 9.65 -17.19
C LYS A 203 -11.11 10.20 -15.90
N GLY A 204 -11.53 11.39 -15.49
CA GLY A 204 -11.09 12.04 -14.24
C GLY A 204 -10.09 13.18 -14.42
N PHE A 205 -9.51 13.35 -15.61
CA PHE A 205 -8.60 14.46 -15.92
C PHE A 205 -9.29 15.45 -16.88
N GLN A 206 -9.37 16.73 -16.48
CA GLN A 206 -10.00 17.81 -17.26
C GLN A 206 -9.11 19.06 -17.18
N PRO A 207 -8.04 19.15 -18.00
CA PRO A 207 -7.14 20.28 -17.95
C PRO A 207 -7.86 21.55 -18.42
N LYS A 208 -7.50 22.68 -17.81
CA LYS A 208 -7.99 24.01 -18.23
C LYS A 208 -7.09 24.66 -19.25
N TYR A 209 -5.80 24.37 -19.18
CA TYR A 209 -4.80 24.96 -20.06
C TYR A 209 -3.86 23.90 -20.62
N LEU A 210 -3.48 24.13 -21.86
CA LEU A 210 -2.40 23.44 -22.55
C LEU A 210 -1.34 24.46 -22.94
N VAL A 211 -0.08 24.15 -22.66
CA VAL A 211 1.08 24.94 -23.07
C VAL A 211 2.15 24.02 -23.60
N ILE A 212 2.67 24.28 -24.79
CA ILE A 212 3.75 23.50 -25.40
C ILE A 212 4.99 24.38 -25.49
N HIS A 213 6.12 23.84 -25.04
CA HIS A 213 7.43 24.50 -25.07
C HIS A 213 8.41 23.77 -25.99
N ASP A 214 9.32 24.52 -26.61
CA ASP A 214 10.54 23.96 -27.20
C ASP A 214 11.58 23.60 -26.13
N LEU A 215 12.72 23.03 -26.55
CA LEU A 215 13.83 22.66 -25.67
C LEU A 215 14.44 23.81 -24.86
N ASN A 216 14.27 25.05 -25.32
CA ASN A 216 14.76 26.24 -24.63
C ASN A 216 13.71 26.81 -23.65
N GLY A 217 12.55 26.14 -23.50
CA GLY A 217 11.46 26.58 -22.64
C GLY A 217 10.62 27.71 -23.25
N ARG A 218 10.78 28.02 -24.55
CA ARG A 218 9.94 29.02 -25.21
C ARG A 218 8.57 28.41 -25.53
N ILE A 219 7.50 29.15 -25.24
CA ILE A 219 6.12 28.76 -25.58
C ILE A 219 5.94 28.81 -27.10
N ILE A 220 5.53 27.68 -27.67
CA ILE A 220 5.27 27.49 -29.10
C ILE A 220 3.77 27.44 -29.38
N HIS A 221 2.99 26.96 -28.41
CA HIS A 221 1.55 26.88 -28.51
C HIS A 221 0.91 26.96 -27.14
N GLU A 222 -0.19 27.68 -27.04
CA GLU A 222 -1.01 27.77 -25.82
C GLU A 222 -2.49 27.75 -26.19
N GLN A 223 -3.29 27.06 -25.38
CA GLN A 223 -4.72 26.95 -25.61
C GLN A 223 -5.48 26.71 -24.31
N THR A 224 -6.63 27.38 -24.16
CA THR A 224 -7.62 27.08 -23.12
C THR A 224 -8.52 25.92 -23.55
N ILE A 225 -8.73 24.96 -22.65
CA ILE A 225 -9.57 23.77 -22.87
C ILE A 225 -10.83 23.91 -22.03
N SER A 226 -12.00 23.82 -22.68
CA SER A 226 -13.29 24.00 -22.01
C SER A 226 -13.94 22.68 -21.60
N THR A 227 -14.15 21.73 -22.52
CA THR A 227 -14.83 20.45 -22.24
C THR A 227 -14.44 19.30 -23.20
N ALA A 228 -13.40 19.48 -24.02
CA ALA A 228 -13.05 18.50 -25.03
C ALA A 228 -12.33 17.28 -24.43
N ARG A 229 -12.77 16.06 -24.75
CA ARG A 229 -12.03 14.81 -24.43
C ARG A 229 -10.90 14.50 -25.41
N LYS A 230 -10.91 15.15 -26.57
CA LYS A 230 -9.88 15.03 -27.59
C LYS A 230 -9.54 16.42 -28.09
N LEU A 231 -8.26 16.69 -28.25
CA LEU A 231 -7.75 17.93 -28.80
C LEU A 231 -6.80 17.61 -29.94
N LEU A 232 -6.99 18.30 -31.05
CA LEU A 232 -6.13 18.20 -32.22
C LEU A 232 -5.24 19.44 -32.26
N VAL A 233 -3.92 19.25 -32.20
CA VAL A 233 -2.95 20.33 -32.23
C VAL A 233 -2.17 20.25 -33.56
N PRO A 234 -2.35 21.22 -34.47
CA PRO A 234 -1.59 21.28 -35.71
C PRO A 234 -0.13 21.65 -35.42
N ILE A 235 0.81 20.81 -35.86
CA ILE A 235 2.25 20.97 -35.63
C ILE A 235 3.05 21.06 -36.93
N GLN A 236 2.40 21.09 -38.10
CA GLN A 236 3.08 21.03 -39.39
C GLN A 236 4.10 22.16 -39.62
N ASN A 237 3.89 23.31 -38.97
CA ASN A 237 4.74 24.48 -39.11
C ASN A 237 5.83 24.57 -38.04
N TRP A 238 5.92 23.58 -37.15
CA TRP A 238 6.93 23.56 -36.10
C TRP A 238 8.22 22.96 -36.64
N PRO A 239 9.39 23.48 -36.23
CA PRO A 239 10.66 22.83 -36.52
C PRO A 239 10.69 21.36 -36.04
N GLY A 240 11.40 20.49 -36.76
CA GLY A 240 11.70 19.14 -36.27
C GLY A 240 12.45 19.22 -34.93
N GLY A 241 12.06 18.41 -33.94
CA GLY A 241 12.67 18.45 -32.62
C GLY A 241 11.83 17.91 -31.47
N LEU A 242 12.36 18.08 -30.26
CA LEU A 242 11.71 17.67 -29.02
C LEU A 242 10.94 18.85 -28.40
N TYR A 243 9.73 18.58 -27.94
CA TYR A 243 8.84 19.53 -27.28
C TYR A 243 8.34 18.98 -25.95
N THR A 244 7.93 19.86 -25.05
CA THR A 244 7.24 19.50 -23.82
C THR A 244 5.83 20.07 -23.80
N LEU A 245 4.84 19.19 -23.64
CA LEU A 245 3.44 19.54 -23.42
C LEU A 245 3.18 19.60 -21.92
N ASN A 246 2.73 20.76 -21.45
CA ASN A 246 2.25 20.98 -20.09
C ASN A 246 0.73 21.14 -20.10
N LEU A 247 0.05 20.30 -19.32
CA LEU A 247 -1.38 20.35 -19.08
C LEU A 247 -1.61 20.77 -17.64
N VAL A 248 -2.36 21.85 -17.46
CA VAL A 248 -2.57 22.49 -16.16
C VAL A 248 -4.05 22.43 -15.81
N ASP A 249 -4.34 21.90 -14.62
CA ASP A 249 -5.61 22.02 -13.92
C ASP A 249 -5.40 22.80 -12.60
N GLN A 250 -6.48 23.10 -11.86
CA GLN A 250 -6.45 23.79 -10.57
C GLN A 250 -5.63 23.05 -9.50
N GLN A 251 -5.34 21.76 -9.68
CA GLN A 251 -4.70 20.92 -8.67
C GLN A 251 -3.48 20.14 -9.19
N LEU A 252 -3.30 20.00 -10.50
CA LEU A 252 -2.31 19.10 -11.09
C LEU A 252 -1.67 19.70 -12.35
N ASN A 253 -0.36 19.48 -12.48
CA ASN A 253 0.43 19.78 -13.68
C ASN A 253 0.96 18.47 -14.25
N LYS A 254 0.66 18.18 -15.52
CA LYS A 254 1.20 17.02 -16.24
C LYS A 254 2.13 17.48 -17.35
N THR A 255 3.34 16.93 -17.40
CA THR A 255 4.30 17.20 -18.47
C THR A 255 4.52 15.96 -19.32
N ILE A 256 4.42 16.08 -20.64
CA ILE A 256 4.59 14.98 -21.61
C ILE A 256 5.59 15.41 -22.69
N LYS A 257 6.46 14.49 -23.11
CA LYS A 257 7.42 14.73 -24.19
C LYS A 257 6.82 14.39 -25.55
N ILE A 258 7.03 15.26 -26.53
CA ILE A 258 6.56 15.09 -27.91
C ILE A 258 7.74 15.22 -28.86
N VAL A 259 7.79 14.36 -29.88
CA VAL A 259 8.77 14.41 -30.96
C VAL A 259 8.08 14.85 -32.24
N LYS A 260 8.52 15.96 -32.83
CA LYS A 260 8.18 16.39 -34.20
C LYS A 260 9.26 15.87 -35.15
N LEU A 261 8.84 15.15 -36.19
CA LEU A 261 9.71 14.69 -37.29
C LEU A 261 10.18 15.85 -38.17
#